data_AF-A0ABD3FVV9-F1
#
_entry.id   AF-A0ABD3FVV9-F1
#
_cell.length_a   1.000
_cell.length_b   1.000
_cell.length_c   1.000
_cell.angle_alpha   90.00
_cell.angle_beta   90.00
_cell.angle_gamma   90.00
#
_symmetry.space_group_name_H-M   'P 1'
#
loop_
_entity.id
_entity.type
_entity.pdbx_description
1 polymer ?
#
loop_
_entity_poly.entity_id
_entity_poly.type
_entity_poly.pdbx_seq_one_letter_code
_entity_poly.pdbx_strand_id
1 'polypeptide(L)'
;MKSTLAKMDNESKTKHSTKVPTRRKKGKRHAKTTEHRQRYRLRRHIRFTSRKASRSVKDIHQKLSSWLAQNYYSVLLPSFQTSEMVRRHLVEVASDATPETCADEERIRTHKRKLRSSTARAMMAQAHYRFKILLKYKMNRAGGQVIDCEEEYTSKTCSSCGEIKTTWGPITLSDAMSATPSSTET
;
A
#
# COMPACT_ATOMS: atom_id res chain seq x y z
N MET A 1 -11.37 13.82 -9.59
CA MET A 1 -11.61 15.17 -9.05
C MET A 1 -10.68 15.42 -7.87
N LYS A 2 -10.04 16.60 -7.79
CA LYS A 2 -9.20 16.97 -6.62
C LYS A 2 -10.09 17.15 -5.38
N SER A 3 -9.65 16.66 -4.21
CA SER A 3 -10.41 16.82 -2.96
C SER A 3 -10.54 18.29 -2.56
N THR A 4 -11.58 18.65 -1.81
CA THR A 4 -11.81 20.02 -1.31
C THR A 4 -10.59 20.55 -0.56
N LEU A 5 -10.00 19.74 0.32
CA LEU A 5 -8.76 20.07 1.03
C LEU A 5 -7.58 20.34 0.07
N ALA A 6 -7.45 19.57 -1.01
CA ALA A 6 -6.38 19.77 -2.00
C ALA A 6 -6.57 21.07 -2.79
N LYS A 7 -7.80 21.48 -3.06
CA LYS A 7 -8.10 22.79 -3.68
C LYS A 7 -7.67 23.93 -2.75
N MET A 8 -8.10 23.89 -1.48
CA MET A 8 -7.70 24.86 -0.44
C MET A 8 -6.18 24.90 -0.20
N ASP A 9 -5.50 23.74 -0.28
CA ASP A 9 -4.05 23.65 -0.16
C ASP A 9 -3.34 24.38 -1.31
N ASN A 10 -3.83 24.24 -2.54
CA ASN A 10 -3.27 24.89 -3.72
C ASN A 10 -3.52 26.40 -3.68
N GLU A 11 -4.74 26.83 -3.36
CA GLU A 11 -5.11 28.23 -3.15
C GLU A 11 -4.28 28.90 -2.04
N SER A 12 -3.92 28.15 -0.99
CA SER A 12 -3.03 28.66 0.05
C SER A 12 -1.57 28.77 -0.41
N LYS A 13 -1.11 27.90 -1.32
CA LYS A 13 0.25 27.92 -1.87
C LYS A 13 0.45 29.07 -2.84
N THR A 14 -0.53 29.35 -3.71
CA THR A 14 -0.48 30.50 -4.64
C THR A 14 -0.34 31.82 -3.88
N LYS A 15 -1.03 31.99 -2.74
CA LYS A 15 -0.92 33.16 -1.85
C LYS A 15 0.47 33.32 -1.20
N HIS A 16 1.34 32.33 -1.22
CA HIS A 16 2.64 32.33 -0.52
C HIS A 16 3.85 32.09 -1.45
N SER A 17 3.63 32.03 -2.76
CA SER A 17 4.67 31.72 -3.75
C SER A 17 5.81 32.75 -3.84
N THR A 18 5.59 33.99 -3.39
CA THR A 18 6.48 35.14 -3.66
C THR A 18 7.11 35.75 -2.40
N LYS A 19 7.09 35.06 -1.25
CA LYS A 19 7.70 35.60 -0.02
C LYS A 19 9.19 35.31 0.04
N VAL A 20 10.01 36.21 -0.51
CA VAL A 20 11.46 36.26 -0.23
C VAL A 20 11.66 36.46 1.28
N PRO A 21 12.49 35.65 1.98
CA PRO A 21 12.68 35.80 3.42
C PRO A 21 13.41 37.11 3.72
N THR A 22 12.66 38.13 4.14
CA THR A 22 13.26 39.36 4.67
C THR A 22 13.39 39.25 6.19
N ARG A 23 14.55 39.63 6.73
CA ARG A 23 14.91 39.58 8.16
C ARG A 23 14.17 40.68 8.95
N ARG A 24 12.83 40.73 8.90
CA ARG A 24 12.01 41.68 9.67
C ARG A 24 11.54 41.05 10.99
N LYS A 25 11.60 41.84 12.07
CA LYS A 25 11.12 41.50 13.41
C LYS A 25 9.64 41.09 13.33
N LYS A 26 9.30 39.87 13.76
CA LYS A 26 7.91 39.36 13.69
C LYS A 26 6.98 40.22 14.56
N GLY A 27 6.12 41.02 13.93
CA GLY A 27 5.06 41.77 14.60
C GLY A 27 3.98 40.88 15.24
N LYS A 28 2.98 41.51 15.88
CA LYS A 28 1.86 40.85 16.56
C LYS A 28 1.16 39.85 15.63
N ARG A 29 0.92 38.62 16.12
CA ARG A 29 0.26 37.55 15.37
C ARG A 29 -1.18 37.96 15.00
N HIS A 30 -1.47 38.10 13.71
CA HIS A 30 -2.84 38.29 13.23
C HIS A 30 -3.71 37.05 13.47
N ALA A 31 -5.01 37.28 13.68
CA ALA A 31 -5.99 36.22 13.80
C ALA A 31 -6.04 35.37 12.52
N LYS A 32 -6.14 34.04 12.69
CA LYS A 32 -6.17 33.10 11.56
C LYS A 32 -7.49 33.18 10.81
N THR A 33 -7.41 33.17 9.47
CA THR A 33 -8.56 33.16 8.56
C THR A 33 -9.46 31.93 8.75
N THR A 34 -10.73 32.04 8.34
CA THR A 34 -11.72 30.96 8.38
C THR A 34 -11.25 29.74 7.56
N GLU A 35 -10.72 29.96 6.35
CA GLU A 35 -10.11 28.93 5.49
C GLU A 35 -8.98 28.17 6.20
N HIS A 36 -8.10 28.89 6.91
CA HIS A 36 -7.03 28.26 7.69
C HIS A 36 -7.61 27.35 8.79
N ARG A 37 -8.66 27.81 9.50
CA ARG A 37 -9.34 27.00 10.53
C ARG A 37 -9.99 25.76 9.93
N GLN A 38 -10.65 25.87 8.78
CA GLN A 38 -11.29 24.76 8.07
C GLN A 38 -10.24 23.73 7.60
N ARG A 39 -9.16 24.17 6.95
CA ARG A 39 -8.02 23.32 6.54
C ARG A 39 -7.42 22.57 7.73
N TYR A 40 -7.24 23.25 8.86
CA TYR A 40 -6.75 22.65 10.09
C TYR A 40 -7.71 21.57 10.63
N ARG A 41 -9.03 21.83 10.65
CA ARG A 41 -10.04 20.85 11.08
C ARG A 41 -10.02 19.59 10.22
N LEU A 42 -9.97 19.74 8.89
CA LEU A 42 -9.89 18.60 7.96
C LEU A 42 -8.61 17.79 8.16
N ARG A 43 -7.44 18.45 8.26
CA ARG A 43 -6.16 17.78 8.53
C ARG A 43 -6.14 17.08 9.89
N ARG A 44 -6.74 17.70 10.90
CA ARG A 44 -6.91 17.11 12.24
C ARG A 44 -7.74 15.83 12.13
N HIS A 45 -8.87 15.86 11.44
CA HIS A 45 -9.72 14.68 11.25
C HIS A 45 -8.99 13.55 10.50
N ILE A 46 -8.32 13.86 9.38
CA ILE A 46 -7.51 12.88 8.62
C ILE A 46 -6.42 12.26 9.51
N ARG A 47 -5.74 13.08 10.33
CA ARG A 47 -4.71 12.59 11.26
C ARG A 47 -5.30 11.65 12.30
N PHE A 48 -6.49 11.96 12.84
CA PHE A 48 -7.16 11.10 13.82
C PHE A 48 -7.57 9.76 13.21
N THR A 49 -8.22 9.75 12.05
CA THR A 49 -8.64 8.51 11.38
C THR A 49 -7.44 7.66 10.99
N SER A 50 -6.40 8.27 10.41
CA SER A 50 -5.15 7.56 10.03
C SER A 50 -4.42 6.99 11.25
N ARG A 51 -4.41 7.74 12.37
CA ARG A 51 -3.81 7.28 13.63
C ARG A 51 -4.60 6.13 14.24
N LYS A 52 -5.94 6.15 14.19
CA LYS A 52 -6.79 5.05 14.65
C LYS A 52 -6.47 3.78 13.86
N ALA A 53 -6.49 3.85 12.53
CA ALA A 53 -6.13 2.72 11.66
C ALA A 53 -4.73 2.18 11.96
N SER A 54 -3.72 3.06 12.06
CA SER A 54 -2.34 2.65 12.35
C SER A 54 -2.18 2.01 13.73
N ARG A 55 -2.96 2.46 14.73
CA ARG A 55 -2.96 1.87 16.07
C ARG A 55 -3.61 0.49 16.07
N SER A 56 -4.74 0.32 15.38
CA SER A 56 -5.39 -0.99 15.22
C SER A 56 -4.48 -2.00 14.52
N VAL A 57 -3.83 -1.61 13.43
CA VAL A 57 -2.85 -2.46 12.73
C VAL A 57 -1.66 -2.80 13.65
N LYS A 58 -1.14 -1.83 14.40
CA LYS A 58 -0.05 -2.08 15.37
C LYS A 58 -0.48 -3.06 16.46
N ASP A 59 -1.69 -2.93 16.99
CA ASP A 59 -2.22 -3.82 18.01
C ASP A 59 -2.36 -5.26 17.51
N ILE A 60 -2.95 -5.43 16.31
CA ILE A 60 -3.04 -6.73 15.62
C ILE A 60 -1.65 -7.32 15.41
N HIS A 61 -0.68 -6.55 14.88
CA HIS A 61 0.68 -7.02 14.69
C HIS A 61 1.34 -7.46 15.98
N GLN A 62 1.15 -6.73 17.08
CA GLN A 62 1.73 -7.08 18.37
C GLN A 62 1.14 -8.37 18.92
N LYS A 63 -0.19 -8.50 18.90
CA LYS A 63 -0.89 -9.70 19.40
C LYS A 63 -0.54 -10.93 18.57
N LEU A 64 -0.65 -10.85 17.24
CA LEU A 64 -0.34 -11.96 16.33
C LEU A 64 1.12 -12.38 16.44
N SER A 65 2.06 -11.45 16.44
CA SER A 65 3.49 -11.81 16.54
C SER A 65 3.86 -12.43 17.89
N SER A 66 3.23 -11.99 18.99
CA SER A 66 3.41 -12.64 20.30
C SER A 66 2.83 -14.05 20.30
N TRP A 67 1.63 -14.21 19.75
CA TRP A 67 0.96 -15.50 19.69
C TRP A 67 1.74 -16.50 18.82
N LEU A 68 2.20 -16.09 17.64
CA LEU A 68 3.00 -16.95 16.76
C LEU A 68 4.30 -17.41 17.43
N ALA A 69 5.01 -16.50 18.11
CA ALA A 69 6.27 -16.82 18.78
C ALA A 69 6.11 -17.74 20.01
N GLN A 70 4.90 -17.81 20.60
CA GLN A 70 4.62 -18.70 21.72
C GLN A 70 4.23 -20.12 21.27
N ASN A 71 3.57 -20.24 20.12
CA ASN A 71 2.97 -21.50 19.68
C ASN A 71 3.82 -22.26 18.65
N TYR A 72 4.67 -21.56 17.88
CA TYR A 72 5.40 -22.16 16.76
C TYR A 72 6.89 -21.87 16.83
N TYR A 73 7.69 -22.86 16.44
CA TYR A 73 9.14 -22.71 16.29
C TYR A 73 9.53 -22.11 14.93
N SER A 74 8.85 -22.53 13.85
CA SER A 74 9.08 -22.02 12.49
C SER A 74 7.80 -21.41 11.91
N VAL A 75 7.91 -20.23 11.31
CA VAL A 75 6.81 -19.56 10.63
C VAL A 75 7.23 -19.22 9.20
N LEU A 76 6.43 -19.67 8.24
CA LEU A 76 6.58 -19.35 6.82
C LEU A 76 5.89 -18.02 6.53
N LEU A 77 6.63 -17.06 5.96
CA LEU A 77 6.09 -15.76 5.59
C LEU A 77 6.28 -15.49 4.09
N PRO A 78 5.20 -15.38 3.31
CA PRO A 78 5.30 -15.00 1.91
C PRO A 78 5.96 -13.63 1.70
N SER A 79 6.77 -13.54 0.65
CA SER A 79 7.51 -12.34 0.26
C SER A 79 6.61 -11.31 -0.47
N PHE A 80 5.75 -10.63 0.29
CA PHE A 80 4.87 -9.60 -0.27
C PHE A 80 5.66 -8.35 -0.72
N GLN A 81 6.00 -8.27 -2.00
CA GLN A 81 6.62 -7.11 -2.66
C GLN A 81 5.61 -5.96 -2.88
N THR A 82 4.91 -5.56 -1.80
CA THR A 82 3.82 -4.58 -1.84
C THR A 82 4.22 -3.24 -2.46
N SER A 83 5.50 -2.84 -2.32
CA SER A 83 6.00 -1.61 -2.89
C SER A 83 6.00 -1.64 -4.42
N GLU A 84 6.36 -2.77 -5.02
CA GLU A 84 6.38 -2.95 -6.47
C GLU A 84 4.97 -3.04 -7.02
N MET A 85 4.10 -3.81 -6.37
CA MET A 85 2.67 -3.92 -6.72
C MET A 85 1.94 -2.56 -6.70
N VAL A 86 2.33 -1.65 -5.81
CA VAL A 86 1.69 -0.33 -5.64
C VAL A 86 2.39 0.80 -6.41
N ARG A 87 3.58 0.58 -6.96
CA ARG A 87 4.27 1.58 -7.78
C ARG A 87 3.48 1.86 -9.07
N ARG A 88 3.46 3.12 -9.51
CA ARG A 88 3.01 3.49 -10.85
C ARG A 88 4.27 3.63 -11.69
N HIS A 89 4.39 2.84 -12.75
CA HIS A 89 5.50 2.98 -13.68
C HIS A 89 5.27 4.21 -14.55
N LEU A 90 6.33 5.01 -14.69
CA LEU A 90 6.37 6.08 -15.68
C LEU A 90 6.64 5.42 -17.03
N VAL A 91 5.89 5.83 -18.06
CA VAL A 91 6.32 5.60 -19.43
C VAL A 91 7.17 6.80 -19.78
N GLU A 92 8.47 6.57 -19.95
CA GLU A 92 9.25 7.46 -20.78
C GLU A 92 8.75 7.23 -22.20
N VAL A 93 8.17 8.28 -22.80
CA VAL A 93 7.77 8.23 -24.20
C VAL A 93 9.07 8.07 -24.98
N ALA A 94 9.26 6.92 -25.64
CA ALA A 94 10.36 6.76 -26.59
C ALA A 94 10.23 7.87 -27.63
N SER A 95 11.14 8.83 -27.58
CA SER A 95 11.21 9.97 -28.47
C SER A 95 11.85 9.52 -29.78
N ASP A 96 11.10 8.83 -30.64
CA ASP A 96 11.51 8.53 -32.02
C ASP A 96 10.84 9.47 -33.05
N ALA A 97 10.35 10.63 -32.63
CA ALA A 97 9.93 11.69 -33.55
C ALA A 97 10.04 13.08 -32.90
N THR A 98 10.97 13.89 -33.41
CA THR A 98 11.00 15.35 -33.27
C THR A 98 9.68 15.94 -33.78
N PRO A 99 9.11 16.93 -33.06
CA PRO A 99 9.05 18.25 -33.69
C PRO A 99 9.35 19.39 -32.71
N GLU A 100 10.20 20.30 -33.18
CA GLU A 100 10.47 21.58 -32.56
C GLU A 100 9.25 22.49 -32.67
N THR A 101 8.67 22.91 -31.53
CA THR A 101 8.30 24.31 -31.24
C THR A 101 7.71 24.43 -29.82
N CYS A 102 8.10 25.52 -29.19
CA CYS A 102 7.88 25.98 -27.82
C CYS A 102 6.43 25.94 -27.26
N ALA A 103 6.25 25.29 -26.11
CA ALA A 103 5.56 25.78 -24.89
C ALA A 103 5.07 24.60 -24.01
N ASP A 104 5.84 24.34 -22.94
CA ASP A 104 5.44 23.90 -21.60
C ASP A 104 4.27 22.92 -21.43
N GLU A 105 4.65 21.65 -21.22
CA GLU A 105 4.24 20.71 -20.15
C GLU A 105 4.20 19.30 -20.74
N GLU A 106 5.35 18.63 -20.66
CA GLU A 106 5.47 17.19 -20.83
C GLU A 106 4.48 16.49 -19.88
N ARG A 107 3.28 16.16 -20.36
CA ARG A 107 2.33 15.36 -19.60
C ARG A 107 2.89 13.95 -19.49
N ILE A 108 3.66 13.69 -18.44
CA ILE A 108 4.09 12.36 -18.04
C ILE A 108 2.85 11.46 -17.95
N ARG A 109 2.63 10.61 -18.95
CA ARG A 109 1.54 9.63 -18.97
C ARG A 109 1.94 8.48 -18.07
N THR A 110 1.47 8.51 -16.82
CA THR A 110 1.67 7.41 -15.87
C THR A 110 0.83 6.21 -16.31
N HIS A 111 1.43 5.02 -16.43
CA HIS A 111 0.62 3.81 -16.60
C HIS A 111 -0.29 3.62 -15.39
N LYS A 112 -1.55 3.27 -15.66
CA LYS A 112 -2.46 2.82 -14.63
C LYS A 112 -1.96 1.47 -14.12
N ARG A 113 -1.85 1.32 -12.81
CA ARG A 113 -1.58 0.02 -12.18
C ARG A 113 -2.69 -0.97 -12.54
N LYS A 114 -2.33 -2.25 -12.64
CA LYS A 114 -3.29 -3.36 -12.73
C LYS A 114 -4.18 -3.45 -11.48
N LEU A 115 -3.67 -3.06 -10.31
CA LEU A 115 -4.40 -3.02 -9.05
C LEU A 115 -5.26 -1.78 -8.89
N ARG A 116 -6.50 -1.97 -8.42
CA ARG A 116 -7.41 -0.88 -8.06
C ARG A 116 -6.82 -0.03 -6.94
N SER A 117 -7.14 1.27 -6.95
CA SER A 117 -6.61 2.22 -5.96
C SER A 117 -7.06 1.94 -4.52
N SER A 118 -8.22 1.29 -4.33
CA SER A 118 -8.70 0.85 -3.01
C SER A 118 -7.82 -0.27 -2.46
N THR A 119 -7.58 -1.31 -3.26
CA THR A 119 -6.72 -2.44 -2.89
C THR A 119 -5.30 -1.98 -2.58
N ALA A 120 -4.71 -1.15 -3.45
CA ALA A 120 -3.38 -0.61 -3.21
C ALA A 120 -3.28 0.21 -1.92
N ARG A 121 -4.34 0.95 -1.57
CA ARG A 121 -4.40 1.69 -0.30
C ARG A 121 -4.51 0.75 0.90
N ALA A 122 -5.30 -0.31 0.79
CA ALA A 122 -5.45 -1.32 1.83
C ALA A 122 -4.11 -2.03 2.09
N MET A 123 -3.41 -2.47 1.04
CA MET A 123 -2.07 -3.09 1.16
C MET A 123 -1.07 -2.19 1.91
N MET A 124 -1.04 -0.89 1.57
CA MET A 124 -0.17 0.07 2.25
C MET A 124 -0.59 0.33 3.70
N ALA A 125 -1.90 0.31 4.00
CA ALA A 125 -2.42 0.54 5.34
C ALA A 125 -2.10 -0.62 6.31
N GLN A 126 -2.07 -1.86 5.82
CA GLN A 126 -1.71 -3.04 6.62
C GLN A 126 -0.23 -3.08 7.00
N ALA A 127 0.65 -2.36 6.30
CA ALA A 127 2.06 -2.23 6.65
C ALA A 127 2.80 -3.58 6.83
N HIS A 128 2.59 -4.52 5.90
CA HIS A 128 3.12 -5.89 5.91
C HIS A 128 4.63 -5.99 6.24
N TYR A 129 5.46 -5.10 5.68
CA TYR A 129 6.89 -5.10 5.95
C TYR A 129 7.22 -4.83 7.44
N ARG A 130 6.44 -3.98 8.11
CA ARG A 130 6.61 -3.72 9.55
C ARG A 130 6.23 -4.93 10.38
N PHE A 131 5.22 -5.69 9.95
CA PHE A 131 4.87 -6.97 10.58
C PHE A 131 5.98 -7.99 10.42
N LYS A 132 6.53 -8.16 9.20
CA LYS A 132 7.67 -9.04 8.91
C LYS A 132 8.85 -8.78 9.85
N ILE A 133 9.25 -7.52 10.00
CA ILE A 133 10.34 -7.13 10.93
C ILE A 133 9.99 -7.48 12.38
N LEU A 134 8.77 -7.12 12.82
CA LEU A 134 8.34 -7.39 14.19
C LEU A 134 8.29 -8.88 14.51
N LEU A 135 7.80 -9.69 13.57
CA LEU A 135 7.71 -11.14 13.71
C LEU A 135 9.12 -11.75 13.79
N LYS A 136 10.05 -11.37 12.88
CA LYS A 136 11.45 -11.79 12.94
C LYS A 136 12.09 -11.48 14.31
N TYR A 137 11.87 -10.27 14.81
CA TYR A 137 12.37 -9.88 16.13
C TYR A 137 11.83 -10.75 17.28
N LYS A 138 10.52 -11.02 17.30
CA LYS A 138 9.90 -11.82 18.38
C LYS A 138 10.23 -13.31 18.29
N MET A 139 10.24 -13.86 17.09
CA MET A 139 10.62 -15.26 16.84
C MET A 139 12.06 -15.50 17.29
N ASN A 140 13.00 -14.64 16.89
CA ASN A 140 14.40 -14.75 17.31
C ASN A 140 14.56 -14.72 18.84
N ARG A 141 13.75 -13.92 19.54
CA ARG A 141 13.77 -13.85 21.01
C ARG A 141 13.20 -15.11 21.67
N ALA A 142 12.25 -15.78 21.03
CA ALA A 142 11.70 -17.06 21.47
C ALA A 142 12.57 -18.27 21.03
N GLY A 143 13.63 -18.04 20.26
CA GLY A 143 14.48 -19.09 19.69
C GLY A 143 13.92 -19.73 18.42
N GLY A 144 12.83 -19.20 17.86
CA GLY A 144 12.24 -19.64 16.60
C GLY A 144 12.76 -18.88 15.37
N GLN A 145 12.35 -19.32 14.19
CA GLN A 145 12.79 -18.77 12.90
C GLN A 145 11.62 -18.36 12.00
N VAL A 146 11.84 -17.30 11.21
CA VAL A 146 10.93 -16.87 10.14
C VAL A 146 11.59 -17.13 8.80
N ILE A 147 10.97 -17.96 7.99
CA ILE A 147 11.44 -18.32 6.66
C ILE A 147 10.63 -17.50 5.64
N ASP A 148 11.33 -16.75 4.79
CA ASP A 148 10.69 -16.01 3.71
C ASP A 148 10.41 -16.99 2.56
N CYS A 149 9.14 -17.14 2.19
CA CYS A 149 8.71 -18.02 1.11
C CYS A 149 8.40 -17.22 -0.16
N GLU A 150 8.69 -17.81 -1.32
CA GLU A 150 8.19 -17.32 -2.59
C GLU A 150 6.69 -17.62 -2.70
N GLU A 151 5.92 -16.65 -3.20
CA GLU A 151 4.45 -16.72 -3.22
C GLU A 151 3.91 -17.63 -4.33
N GLU A 152 4.79 -18.27 -5.09
CA GLU A 152 4.43 -19.06 -6.24
C GLU A 152 3.45 -20.16 -5.81
N TYR A 153 2.32 -20.21 -6.50
CA TYR A 153 1.30 -21.24 -6.39
C TYR A 153 0.49 -21.33 -5.08
N THR A 154 0.83 -20.60 -4.01
CA THR A 154 0.13 -20.64 -2.69
C THR A 154 -1.39 -20.34 -2.73
N SER A 155 -1.85 -19.55 -3.71
CA SER A 155 -3.27 -19.23 -3.92
C SER A 155 -3.90 -19.94 -5.10
N LYS A 156 -3.11 -20.73 -5.85
CA LYS A 156 -3.53 -21.49 -7.03
C LYS A 156 -3.56 -23.00 -6.79
N THR A 157 -2.97 -23.47 -5.70
CA THR A 157 -2.94 -24.87 -5.30
C THR A 157 -4.13 -25.23 -4.43
N CYS A 158 -4.81 -26.31 -4.79
CA CYS A 158 -5.76 -26.98 -3.92
C CYS A 158 -5.06 -27.53 -2.67
N SER A 159 -5.52 -27.16 -1.47
CA SER A 159 -4.94 -27.68 -0.22
C SER A 159 -5.21 -29.17 0.03
N SER A 160 -6.27 -29.72 -0.59
CA SER A 160 -6.67 -31.12 -0.47
C SER A 160 -5.97 -32.03 -1.46
N CYS A 161 -5.69 -31.52 -2.66
CA CYS A 161 -5.34 -32.32 -3.83
C CYS A 161 -4.02 -31.89 -4.50
N GLY A 162 -3.43 -30.78 -4.10
CA GLY A 162 -2.14 -30.30 -4.62
C GLY A 162 -2.20 -29.74 -6.05
N GLU A 163 -3.33 -29.87 -6.74
CA GLU A 163 -3.45 -29.46 -8.14
C GLU A 163 -3.41 -27.94 -8.32
N ILE A 164 -2.64 -27.50 -9.32
CA ILE A 164 -2.39 -26.09 -9.63
C ILE A 164 -3.39 -25.62 -10.69
N LYS A 165 -4.23 -24.64 -10.33
CA LYS A 165 -5.10 -23.98 -11.30
C LYS A 165 -4.30 -23.07 -12.24
N THR A 166 -4.43 -23.32 -13.54
CA THR A 166 -3.86 -22.49 -14.60
C THR A 166 -4.71 -21.24 -14.88
N THR A 167 -6.01 -21.29 -14.61
CA THR A 167 -6.96 -20.17 -14.74
C THR A 167 -7.00 -19.28 -13.49
N TRP A 168 -7.11 -17.96 -13.70
CA TRP A 168 -7.10 -16.97 -12.62
C TRP A 168 -8.53 -16.74 -12.07
N GLY A 169 -8.84 -17.29 -10.89
CA GLY A 169 -10.11 -17.09 -10.20
C GLY A 169 -10.13 -17.74 -8.79
N PRO A 170 -11.08 -17.35 -7.91
CA PRO A 170 -11.27 -18.03 -6.64
C PRO A 170 -11.61 -19.51 -6.87
N ILE A 171 -11.14 -20.38 -5.97
CA ILE A 171 -11.43 -21.83 -6.06
C ILE A 171 -12.91 -22.04 -5.76
N THR A 172 -13.74 -22.21 -6.78
CA THR A 172 -15.14 -22.62 -6.65
C THR A 172 -15.22 -24.13 -6.46
N LEU A 173 -16.19 -24.57 -5.64
CA LEU A 173 -16.49 -26.00 -5.39
C LEU A 173 -16.76 -26.80 -6.68
N SER A 174 -17.23 -26.13 -7.75
CA SER A 174 -17.47 -26.73 -9.07
C SER A 174 -16.21 -27.31 -9.70
N ASP A 175 -15.06 -26.66 -9.52
CA ASP A 175 -13.80 -27.04 -10.17
C ASP A 175 -13.10 -28.18 -9.41
N ALA A 176 -13.46 -28.41 -8.15
CA ALA A 176 -12.94 -29.51 -7.34
C ALA A 176 -13.65 -30.84 -7.67
N MET A 177 -14.83 -30.80 -8.29
CA MET A 177 -15.63 -31.98 -8.63
C MET A 177 -15.30 -32.57 -10.01
N SER A 178 -14.57 -31.85 -10.87
CA SER A 178 -14.16 -32.33 -12.20
C SER A 178 -12.83 -33.09 -12.21
N ALA A 179 -12.16 -33.24 -11.06
CA ALA A 179 -10.85 -33.89 -10.93
C ALA A 179 -10.94 -35.26 -10.24
N THR A 180 -11.94 -36.07 -10.58
CA THR A 180 -11.85 -37.52 -10.33
C THR A 180 -11.05 -38.14 -11.47
N PRO A 181 -9.81 -38.62 -11.25
CA PRO A 181 -9.20 -39.51 -12.23
C PRO A 181 -10.05 -40.78 -12.28
N SER A 182 -10.74 -41.00 -13.39
CA SER A 182 -11.34 -42.28 -13.75
C SER A 182 -10.20 -43.29 -13.91
N SER A 183 -9.78 -43.89 -12.81
CA SER A 183 -8.87 -45.03 -12.80
C SER A 183 -9.70 -46.30 -12.96
N THR A 184 -10.31 -46.43 -14.14
CA THR A 184 -10.72 -47.72 -14.69
C THR A 184 -9.83 -47.96 -15.88
N GLU A 185 -8.76 -48.71 -15.69
CA GLU A 185 -8.11 -49.50 -16.74
C GLU A 185 -7.20 -50.52 -16.05
N THR A 186 -7.75 -51.74 -16.02
CA THR A 186 -7.15 -53.09 -15.94
C THR A 186 -5.73 -53.27 -15.45
#